data_AF-S2E4P9-F1
#
_entry.id   AF-S2E4P9-F1
#
_cell.length_a   1.000
_cell.length_b   1.000
_cell.length_c   1.000
_cell.angle_alpha   90.00
_cell.angle_beta   90.00
_cell.angle_gamma   90.00
#
_symmetry.space_group_name_H-M   'P 1'
#
loop_
_entity.id
_entity.type
_entity.pdbx_description
1 polymer ?
#
loop_
_entity_poly.entity_id
_entity_poly.type
_entity_poly.pdbx_seq_one_letter_code
_entity_poly.pdbx_strand_id
1 'polypeptide(L)'
;GVTNQTDPKLEEATKEVYGKEFYGGKLKANTEQFSGIKVAYAKDTIKEWLIKNKHADILLELTNTPVRCRCGAECVVKVLNNQWFLNYGDKDWKELATKCFDEMSILPQEIRSEFNYVIGWLRERACARQHGLGTKLPWDKDWIVESLSDSVIYMAYYTISKYVNNGTLHAEKLSGEFFDYIFLGKGNVNNVSTITGLSGDTINKIKKEFDYFYPVDSRHSGRDLVPNHLTFFVLNHVAIFPESNWPKEIVVNGSVLMNGSKMSKSMGNIIPLRKAIQDYGADPIRLAIIISAELLQDADFNMESVSGIQNKLESLFHECSRLKAEKIDTLEAEDKWILSK
;
A
#
# COMPACT_ATOMS: atom_id res chain seq x y z
N GLY A 1 42.95 17.55 -5.48
CA GLY A 1 41.80 18.28 -4.90
C GLY A 1 41.04 18.97 -6.01
N VAL A 2 39.86 19.49 -5.69
CA VAL A 2 39.06 20.36 -6.57
C VAL A 2 39.88 21.60 -6.92
N THR A 3 39.97 21.96 -8.20
CA THR A 3 40.88 23.02 -8.68
C THR A 3 40.20 24.38 -8.92
N ASN A 4 38.89 24.37 -9.20
CA ASN A 4 38.09 25.58 -9.41
C ASN A 4 36.59 25.27 -9.20
N GLN A 5 35.74 26.30 -9.27
CA GLN A 5 34.30 26.20 -9.03
C GLN A 5 33.50 25.41 -10.09
N THR A 6 34.07 25.15 -11.26
CA THR A 6 33.43 24.39 -12.35
C THR A 6 33.92 22.94 -12.44
N ASP A 7 34.81 22.55 -11.53
CA ASP A 7 35.38 21.21 -11.50
C ASP A 7 34.28 20.18 -11.17
N PRO A 8 34.04 19.17 -12.02
CA PRO A 8 32.99 18.16 -11.80
C PRO A 8 33.14 17.41 -10.47
N LYS A 9 34.36 17.35 -9.90
CA LYS A 9 34.62 16.71 -8.61
C LYS A 9 34.18 17.53 -7.41
N LEU A 10 33.80 18.80 -7.60
CA LEU A 10 33.32 19.68 -6.52
C LEU A 10 32.07 19.12 -5.85
N GLU A 11 31.14 18.56 -6.63
CA GLU A 11 29.89 18.03 -6.09
C GLU A 11 30.14 16.77 -5.23
N GLU A 12 31.02 15.88 -5.69
CA GLU A 12 31.45 14.69 -4.95
C GLU A 12 32.15 15.07 -3.64
N ALA A 13 33.11 16.00 -3.70
CA ALA A 13 33.81 16.49 -2.51
C ALA A 13 32.85 17.16 -1.50
N THR A 14 31.86 17.92 -2.00
CA THR A 14 30.84 18.56 -1.16
C THR A 14 29.99 17.51 -0.45
N LYS A 15 29.52 16.49 -1.17
CA LYS A 15 28.73 15.38 -0.61
C LYS A 15 29.52 14.63 0.47
N GLU A 16 30.79 14.34 0.22
CA GLU A 16 31.67 13.65 1.16
C GLU A 16 31.85 14.45 2.46
N VAL A 17 32.21 15.74 2.34
CA VAL A 17 32.43 16.62 3.50
C VAL A 17 31.14 16.82 4.28
N TYR A 18 30.02 17.07 3.61
CA TYR A 18 28.72 17.28 4.25
C TYR A 18 28.29 16.05 5.06
N GLY A 19 28.51 14.85 4.52
CA GLY A 19 28.24 13.60 5.24
C GLY A 19 29.11 13.46 6.50
N LYS A 20 30.43 13.63 6.37
CA LYS A 20 31.37 13.51 7.50
C LYS A 20 31.07 14.54 8.60
N GLU A 21 30.82 15.79 8.23
CA GLU A 21 30.52 16.86 9.19
C GLU A 21 29.17 16.67 9.86
N PHE A 22 28.15 16.19 9.14
CA PHE A 22 26.84 15.94 9.74
C PHE A 22 26.92 14.86 10.84
N TYR A 23 27.58 13.73 10.57
CA TYR A 23 27.64 12.61 11.51
C TYR A 23 28.74 12.71 12.56
N GLY A 24 29.86 13.37 12.27
CA GLY A 24 31.04 13.44 13.15
C GLY A 24 31.37 14.84 13.67
N GLY A 25 30.88 15.89 13.00
CA GLY A 25 31.22 17.27 13.30
C GLY A 25 30.61 17.79 14.60
N LYS A 26 31.33 18.68 15.27
CA LYS A 26 30.87 19.48 16.40
C LYS A 26 31.14 20.94 16.13
N LEU A 27 30.23 21.80 16.59
CA LEU A 27 30.40 23.25 16.43
C LEU A 27 31.53 23.79 17.31
N LYS A 28 32.24 24.78 16.77
CA LYS A 28 33.46 25.36 17.38
C LYS A 28 33.12 26.37 18.50
N ALA A 29 34.13 26.79 19.24
CA ALA A 29 34.01 27.76 20.34
C ALA A 29 33.36 29.10 19.93
N ASN A 30 33.52 29.51 18.67
CA ASN A 30 32.98 30.76 18.13
C ASN A 30 31.50 30.68 17.70
N THR A 31 30.78 29.62 18.06
CA THR A 31 29.34 29.46 17.77
C THR A 31 28.46 29.73 18.99
N GLU A 32 29.02 30.43 19.97
CA GLU A 32 28.34 30.89 21.18
C GLU A 32 27.62 29.75 21.91
N GLN A 33 26.30 29.90 22.12
CA GLN A 33 25.43 28.95 22.81
C GLN A 33 25.33 27.57 22.13
N PHE A 34 25.78 27.43 20.88
CA PHE A 34 25.75 26.17 20.15
C PHE A 34 27.08 25.40 20.19
N SER A 35 28.08 25.95 20.88
CA SER A 35 29.42 25.37 20.92
C SER A 35 29.44 23.95 21.48
N GLY A 36 30.23 23.07 20.86
CA GLY A 36 30.39 21.66 21.27
C GLY A 36 29.22 20.74 20.90
N ILE A 37 28.10 21.29 20.43
CA ILE A 37 26.95 20.51 19.97
C ILE A 37 27.29 19.81 18.65
N LYS A 38 26.84 18.57 18.50
CA LYS A 38 26.99 17.79 17.27
C LYS A 38 26.17 18.42 16.15
N VAL A 39 26.72 18.51 14.95
CA VAL A 39 26.08 19.17 13.79
C VAL A 39 24.68 18.63 13.51
N ALA A 40 24.48 17.30 13.61
CA ALA A 40 23.17 16.67 13.43
C ALA A 40 22.06 17.24 14.31
N TYR A 41 22.37 17.63 15.55
CA TYR A 41 21.39 18.23 16.48
C TYR A 41 21.37 19.76 16.38
N ALA A 42 22.55 20.36 16.16
CA ALA A 42 22.69 21.81 16.09
C ALA A 42 21.94 22.40 14.89
N LYS A 43 21.86 21.67 13.76
CA LYS A 43 21.18 22.13 12.54
C LYS A 43 19.73 22.54 12.80
N ASP A 44 18.94 21.67 13.41
CA ASP A 44 17.53 21.96 13.69
C ASP A 44 17.37 23.02 14.80
N THR A 45 18.21 22.95 15.83
CA THR A 45 18.19 23.93 16.94
C THR A 45 18.50 25.34 16.47
N ILE A 46 19.51 25.51 15.60
CA ILE A 46 19.89 26.81 15.02
C ILE A 46 18.80 27.31 14.07
N LYS A 47 18.23 26.43 13.25
CA LYS A 47 17.10 26.77 12.37
C LYS A 47 15.93 27.34 13.17
N GLU A 48 15.51 26.65 14.23
CA GLU A 48 14.44 27.10 15.12
C GLU A 48 14.78 28.43 15.81
N TRP A 49 16.02 28.58 16.29
CA TRP A 49 16.47 29.82 16.90
C TRP A 49 16.47 31.00 15.92
N LEU A 50 16.94 30.82 14.69
CA LEU A 50 16.94 31.88 13.67
C LEU A 50 15.52 32.32 13.31
N ILE A 51 14.60 31.37 13.11
CA ILE A 51 13.18 31.66 12.82
C ILE A 51 12.54 32.40 14.00
N LYS A 52 12.75 31.92 15.24
CA LYS A 52 12.19 32.52 16.46
C LYS A 52 12.66 33.97 16.66
N ASN A 53 13.91 34.27 16.31
CA ASN A 53 14.47 35.62 16.40
C ASN A 53 14.24 36.45 15.13
N LYS A 54 13.45 35.96 14.16
CA LYS A 54 13.13 36.64 12.90
C LYS A 54 14.36 36.98 12.05
N HIS A 55 15.40 36.13 12.13
CA HIS A 55 16.60 36.23 11.31
C HIS A 55 16.58 35.31 10.07
N ALA A 56 15.59 34.42 9.98
CA ALA A 56 15.38 33.55 8.83
C ALA A 56 13.89 33.28 8.62
N ASP A 57 13.55 32.88 7.40
CA ASP A 57 12.23 32.39 7.01
C ASP A 57 12.37 31.08 6.21
N ILE A 58 11.27 30.35 6.02
CA ILE A 58 11.25 29.08 5.30
C ILE A 58 10.85 29.32 3.85
N LEU A 59 11.80 29.10 2.94
CA LEU A 59 11.52 28.96 1.51
C LEU A 59 11.40 27.48 1.17
N LEU A 60 10.24 27.08 0.64
CA LEU A 60 10.00 25.71 0.18
C LEU A 60 10.33 25.61 -1.30
N GLU A 61 11.25 24.71 -1.64
CA GLU A 61 11.74 24.50 -3.01
C GLU A 61 11.69 23.00 -3.35
N LEU A 62 11.46 22.68 -4.63
CA LEU A 62 11.51 21.30 -5.10
C LEU A 62 12.97 20.89 -5.32
N THR A 63 13.38 19.73 -4.81
CA THR A 63 14.79 19.29 -4.91
C THR A 63 15.22 18.82 -6.31
N ASN A 64 14.26 18.41 -7.16
CA ASN A 64 14.52 17.81 -8.48
C ASN A 64 13.89 18.65 -9.62
N THR A 65 14.12 19.96 -9.61
CA THR A 65 13.60 20.86 -10.65
C THR A 65 14.29 20.65 -12.01
N PRO A 66 13.55 20.73 -13.14
CA PRO A 66 12.13 21.05 -13.22
C PRO A 66 11.25 19.81 -12.97
N VAL A 67 10.33 19.90 -12.01
CA VAL A 67 9.27 18.90 -11.83
C VAL A 67 8.11 19.33 -12.72
N ARG A 68 7.62 18.46 -13.60
CA ARG A 68 6.51 18.80 -14.52
C ARG A 68 5.23 18.04 -14.18
N CYS A 69 4.09 18.73 -14.23
CA CYS A 69 2.77 18.11 -14.13
C CYS A 69 2.47 17.24 -15.35
N ARG A 70 1.38 16.47 -15.27
CA ARG A 70 0.81 15.72 -16.40
C ARG A 70 0.50 16.61 -17.63
N CYS A 71 0.23 17.89 -17.38
CA CYS A 71 -0.01 18.91 -18.39
C CYS A 71 1.28 19.50 -19.03
N GLY A 72 2.46 19.13 -18.55
CA GLY A 72 3.75 19.67 -19.02
C GLY A 72 4.20 20.98 -18.37
N ALA A 73 3.32 21.66 -17.61
CA ALA A 73 3.67 22.84 -16.81
C ALA A 73 4.62 22.49 -15.66
N GLU A 74 5.46 23.44 -15.28
CA GLU A 74 6.38 23.30 -14.15
C GLU A 74 5.62 23.42 -12.82
N CYS A 75 5.87 22.48 -11.92
CA CYS A 75 5.28 22.46 -10.60
C CYS A 75 6.02 23.46 -9.70
N VAL A 76 5.26 24.18 -8.88
CA VAL A 76 5.78 25.09 -7.84
C VAL A 76 5.20 24.69 -6.49
N VAL A 77 5.89 25.05 -5.40
CA VAL A 77 5.35 24.87 -4.06
C VAL A 77 4.38 26.01 -3.75
N LYS A 78 3.15 25.65 -3.37
CA LYS A 78 2.14 26.61 -2.89
C LYS A 78 1.67 26.19 -1.51
N VAL A 79 1.79 27.09 -0.54
CA VAL A 79 1.22 26.90 0.79
C VAL A 79 -0.29 27.11 0.71
N LEU A 80 -1.06 26.14 1.20
CA LEU A 80 -2.53 26.20 1.27
C LEU A 80 -2.95 26.29 2.74
N ASN A 81 -3.88 27.21 3.05
CA ASN A 81 -4.34 27.44 4.42
C ASN A 81 -5.60 26.66 4.79
N ASN A 82 -6.17 25.92 3.84
CA ASN A 82 -7.47 25.24 3.96
C ASN A 82 -7.42 23.77 3.49
N GLN A 83 -6.24 23.14 3.53
CA GLN A 83 -6.08 21.74 3.18
C GLN A 83 -6.60 20.84 4.31
N TRP A 84 -7.39 19.82 3.95
CA TRP A 84 -7.84 18.79 4.89
C TRP A 84 -6.80 17.68 5.03
N PHE A 85 -6.58 17.23 6.27
CA PHE A 85 -5.58 16.21 6.61
C PHE A 85 -6.20 15.07 7.45
N LEU A 86 -5.69 13.86 7.26
CA LEU A 86 -5.79 12.79 8.24
C LEU A 86 -4.59 12.90 9.19
N ASN A 87 -4.86 13.02 10.49
CA ASN A 87 -3.82 13.17 11.51
C ASN A 87 -3.22 11.81 11.91
N TYR A 88 -2.50 11.16 11.00
CA TYR A 88 -1.73 9.95 11.35
C TYR A 88 -0.54 10.23 12.27
N GLY A 89 -0.28 11.50 12.63
CA GLY A 89 0.71 11.89 13.62
C GLY A 89 0.23 11.73 15.06
N ASP A 90 -1.06 11.49 15.27
CA ASP A 90 -1.66 11.29 16.59
C ASP A 90 -1.06 10.08 17.33
N LYS A 91 -0.71 10.27 18.61
CA LYS A 91 0.02 9.25 19.37
C LYS A 91 -0.85 8.05 19.71
N ASP A 92 -2.06 8.29 20.22
CA ASP A 92 -2.98 7.24 20.64
C ASP A 92 -3.41 6.40 19.42
N TRP A 93 -3.64 7.06 18.29
CA TRP A 93 -3.94 6.37 17.04
C TRP A 93 -2.77 5.50 16.55
N LYS A 94 -1.54 6.01 16.62
CA LYS A 94 -0.35 5.21 16.30
C LYS A 94 -0.17 4.03 17.23
N GLU A 95 -0.42 4.19 18.53
CA GLU A 95 -0.33 3.11 19.51
C GLU A 95 -1.32 1.97 19.20
N LEU A 96 -2.57 2.31 18.85
CA LEU A 96 -3.55 1.32 18.39
C LEU A 96 -3.09 0.59 17.11
N ALA A 97 -2.53 1.34 16.15
CA ALA A 97 -2.03 0.75 14.92
C ALA A 97 -0.82 -0.17 15.17
N THR A 98 0.10 0.24 16.05
CA THR A 98 1.24 -0.58 16.47
C THR A 98 0.76 -1.87 17.13
N LYS A 99 -0.22 -1.80 18.04
CA LYS A 99 -0.83 -3.00 18.63
C LYS A 99 -1.38 -3.95 17.56
N CYS A 100 -2.14 -3.42 16.60
CA CYS A 100 -2.68 -4.24 15.51
C CYS A 100 -1.56 -4.87 14.66
N PHE A 101 -0.49 -4.12 14.35
CA PHE A 101 0.64 -4.67 13.61
C PHE A 101 1.33 -5.80 14.40
N ASP A 102 1.51 -5.64 15.70
CA ASP A 102 2.16 -6.64 16.56
C ASP A 102 1.37 -7.95 16.64
N GLU A 103 0.04 -7.87 16.63
CA GLU A 103 -0.87 -9.03 16.70
C GLU A 103 -1.08 -9.72 15.33
N MET A 104 -0.99 -8.97 14.22
CA MET A 104 -1.25 -9.51 12.89
C MET A 104 -0.06 -10.27 12.28
N SER A 105 -0.36 -11.22 11.39
CA SER A 105 0.62 -11.87 10.52
C SER A 105 1.11 -10.90 9.44
N ILE A 106 2.41 -10.85 9.20
CA ILE A 106 2.99 -10.07 8.11
C ILE A 106 3.96 -10.97 7.37
N LEU A 107 3.66 -11.24 6.10
CA LEU A 107 4.45 -12.14 5.27
C LEU A 107 5.12 -11.38 4.10
N PRO A 108 6.41 -11.63 3.87
CA PRO A 108 7.31 -12.38 4.75
C PRO A 108 7.76 -11.51 5.93
N GLN A 109 8.29 -12.14 6.99
CA GLN A 109 8.48 -11.50 8.30
C GLN A 109 9.45 -10.30 8.26
N GLU A 110 10.40 -10.29 7.33
CA GLU A 110 11.44 -9.27 7.20
C GLU A 110 10.86 -7.88 6.86
N ILE A 111 9.68 -7.82 6.23
CA ILE A 111 9.05 -6.53 5.86
C ILE A 111 8.46 -5.79 7.05
N ARG A 112 8.29 -6.45 8.21
CA ARG A 112 7.70 -5.87 9.42
C ARG A 112 8.43 -4.61 9.88
N SER A 113 9.76 -4.57 9.77
CA SER A 113 10.55 -3.39 10.15
C SER A 113 10.20 -2.16 9.31
N GLU A 114 9.77 -2.34 8.06
CA GLU A 114 9.35 -1.22 7.21
C GLU A 114 8.04 -0.61 7.70
N PHE A 115 7.06 -1.43 8.13
CA PHE A 115 5.83 -0.92 8.73
C PHE A 115 6.12 -0.12 10.01
N ASN A 116 7.00 -0.64 10.89
CA ASN A 116 7.40 0.06 12.11
C ASN A 116 8.10 1.38 11.81
N TYR A 117 8.99 1.39 10.81
CA TYR A 117 9.63 2.61 10.35
C TYR A 117 8.60 3.63 9.86
N VAL A 118 7.66 3.19 9.02
CA VAL A 118 6.58 4.04 8.48
C VAL A 118 5.74 4.64 9.58
N ILE A 119 5.22 3.85 10.51
CA ILE A 119 4.46 4.35 11.66
C ILE A 119 5.28 5.38 12.47
N GLY A 120 6.59 5.17 12.62
CA GLY A 120 7.47 6.11 13.31
C GLY A 120 7.50 7.50 12.70
N TRP A 121 7.71 7.61 11.38
CA TRP A 121 7.84 8.92 10.71
C TRP A 121 6.54 9.49 10.16
N LEU A 122 5.48 8.69 10.02
CA LEU A 122 4.23 9.13 9.42
C LEU A 122 3.61 10.30 10.21
N ARG A 123 3.12 11.30 9.49
CA ARG A 123 2.58 12.55 10.02
C ARG A 123 1.21 12.81 9.37
N GLU A 124 0.68 14.00 9.58
CA GLU A 124 -0.50 14.50 8.89
C GLU A 124 -0.38 14.30 7.38
N ARG A 125 -1.40 13.69 6.77
CA ARG A 125 -1.45 13.42 5.35
C ARG A 125 -2.62 14.16 4.72
N ALA A 126 -2.34 14.97 3.69
CA ALA A 126 -3.38 15.61 2.91
C ALA A 126 -4.32 14.54 2.32
N CYS A 127 -5.60 14.61 2.68
CA CYS A 127 -6.58 13.57 2.35
C CYS A 127 -7.60 13.99 1.30
N ALA A 128 -7.51 15.22 0.80
CA ALA A 128 -8.43 15.75 -0.18
C ALA A 128 -7.73 16.63 -1.23
N ARG A 129 -8.35 16.74 -2.42
CA ARG A 129 -7.92 17.53 -3.57
C ARG A 129 -9.10 18.29 -4.20
N GLN A 130 -8.83 19.33 -4.97
CA GLN A 130 -9.89 20.15 -5.62
C GLN A 130 -10.22 19.72 -7.06
N HIS A 131 -9.41 18.86 -7.68
CA HIS A 131 -9.55 18.47 -9.09
C HIS A 131 -9.49 16.96 -9.25
N GLY A 132 -10.11 16.42 -10.31
CA GLY A 132 -10.12 14.99 -10.62
C GLY A 132 -11.43 14.30 -10.24
N LEU A 133 -11.41 12.97 -10.27
CA LEU A 133 -12.56 12.14 -9.88
C LEU A 133 -12.43 11.68 -8.43
N GLY A 134 -13.56 11.42 -7.77
CA GLY A 134 -13.62 10.87 -6.43
C GLY A 134 -14.89 11.29 -5.69
N THR A 135 -15.00 10.90 -4.42
CA THR A 135 -16.11 11.27 -3.56
C THR A 135 -15.88 12.64 -2.94
N LYS A 136 -16.87 13.52 -2.96
CA LYS A 136 -16.78 14.84 -2.30
C LYS A 136 -16.78 14.69 -0.78
N LEU A 137 -16.05 15.54 -0.06
CA LEU A 137 -16.19 15.60 1.39
C LEU A 137 -17.62 16.03 1.75
N PRO A 138 -18.26 15.38 2.74
CA PRO A 138 -19.68 15.63 3.02
C PRO A 138 -19.93 17.02 3.63
N TRP A 139 -18.96 17.58 4.36
CA TRP A 139 -19.03 18.92 4.97
C TRP A 139 -18.41 20.03 4.11
N ASP A 140 -17.62 19.67 3.09
CA ASP A 140 -16.91 20.64 2.24
C ASP A 140 -16.86 20.14 0.78
N LYS A 141 -17.90 20.47 0.02
CA LYS A 141 -18.16 19.92 -1.32
C LYS A 141 -17.24 20.45 -2.42
N ASP A 142 -16.37 21.40 -2.09
CA ASP A 142 -15.30 21.90 -2.97
C ASP A 142 -14.08 20.98 -2.97
N TRP A 143 -14.02 20.06 -2.01
CA TRP A 143 -12.95 19.08 -1.87
C TRP A 143 -13.42 17.67 -2.17
N ILE A 144 -12.54 16.91 -2.81
CA ILE A 144 -12.72 15.53 -3.23
C ILE A 144 -11.71 14.69 -2.45
N VAL A 145 -12.15 13.58 -1.85
CA VAL A 145 -11.27 12.65 -1.14
C VAL A 145 -10.22 12.09 -2.11
N GLU A 146 -8.97 12.11 -1.68
CA GLU A 146 -7.83 11.61 -2.45
C GLU A 146 -7.83 10.08 -2.51
N SER A 147 -7.36 9.50 -3.62
CA SER A 147 -7.49 8.06 -3.91
C SER A 147 -6.81 7.11 -2.93
N LEU A 148 -5.82 7.59 -2.17
CA LEU A 148 -5.14 6.80 -1.13
C LEU A 148 -5.82 6.94 0.25
N SER A 149 -6.86 7.77 0.36
CA SER A 149 -7.61 8.01 1.59
C SER A 149 -9.00 7.37 1.55
N ASP A 150 -9.63 7.23 0.37
CA ASP A 150 -10.91 6.52 0.20
C ASP A 150 -10.77 5.00 -0.04
N SER A 151 -9.54 4.51 -0.18
CA SER A 151 -9.23 3.10 -0.50
C SER A 151 -8.76 2.27 0.70
N VAL A 152 -9.07 2.68 1.93
CA VAL A 152 -8.46 2.10 3.14
C VAL A 152 -9.34 1.11 3.91
N ILE A 153 -10.67 1.16 3.75
CA ILE A 153 -11.63 0.27 4.45
C ILE A 153 -12.70 -0.31 3.51
N TYR A 154 -12.53 -0.17 2.19
CA TYR A 154 -13.50 -0.62 1.20
C TYR A 154 -13.74 -2.14 1.20
N MET A 155 -12.89 -2.91 1.87
CA MET A 155 -13.08 -4.34 2.09
C MET A 155 -14.38 -4.61 2.86
N ALA A 156 -14.77 -3.74 3.79
CA ALA A 156 -16.06 -3.84 4.48
C ALA A 156 -17.22 -3.65 3.49
N TYR A 157 -17.07 -2.73 2.53
CA TYR A 157 -18.08 -2.53 1.48
C TYR A 157 -18.27 -3.76 0.59
N TYR A 158 -17.24 -4.57 0.34
CA TYR A 158 -17.40 -5.80 -0.43
C TYR A 158 -18.45 -6.74 0.15
N THR A 159 -18.54 -6.84 1.48
CA THR A 159 -19.51 -7.70 2.18
C THR A 159 -20.96 -7.34 1.88
N ILE A 160 -21.24 -6.06 1.59
CA ILE A 160 -22.59 -5.57 1.29
C ILE A 160 -22.80 -5.23 -0.19
N SER A 161 -21.74 -5.23 -1.00
CA SER A 161 -21.77 -4.79 -2.40
C SER A 161 -22.80 -5.52 -3.26
N LYS A 162 -23.06 -6.80 -2.98
CA LYS A 162 -24.06 -7.61 -3.69
C LYS A 162 -25.49 -7.06 -3.54
N TYR A 163 -25.81 -6.47 -2.39
CA TYR A 163 -27.11 -5.87 -2.12
C TYR A 163 -27.27 -4.51 -2.79
N VAL A 164 -26.18 -3.77 -2.99
CA VAL A 164 -26.21 -2.56 -3.80
C VAL A 164 -26.39 -2.93 -5.28
N ASN A 165 -25.60 -3.88 -5.77
CA ASN A 165 -25.60 -4.27 -7.18
C ASN A 165 -26.92 -4.90 -7.66
N ASN A 166 -27.63 -5.61 -6.78
CA ASN A 166 -28.93 -6.20 -7.11
C ASN A 166 -30.12 -5.26 -6.85
N GLY A 167 -29.87 -4.02 -6.41
CA GLY A 167 -30.89 -3.02 -6.15
C GLY A 167 -31.63 -3.18 -4.81
N THR A 168 -31.19 -4.04 -3.89
CA THR A 168 -31.76 -4.12 -2.53
C THR A 168 -31.42 -2.88 -1.71
N LEU A 169 -30.19 -2.37 -1.84
CA LEU A 169 -29.72 -1.16 -1.18
C LEU A 169 -29.65 -0.01 -2.19
N HIS A 170 -30.33 1.08 -1.88
CA HIS A 170 -30.32 2.32 -2.67
C HIS A 170 -29.45 3.37 -1.99
N ALA A 171 -28.56 4.01 -2.75
CA ALA A 171 -27.53 4.91 -2.23
C ALA A 171 -28.11 6.08 -1.41
N GLU A 172 -29.26 6.60 -1.81
CA GLU A 172 -29.95 7.72 -1.16
C GLU A 172 -30.48 7.36 0.24
N LYS A 173 -30.52 6.07 0.57
CA LYS A 173 -31.03 5.52 1.82
C LYS A 173 -29.93 5.00 2.75
N LEU A 174 -28.66 5.09 2.36
CA LEU A 174 -27.53 4.64 3.16
C LEU A 174 -26.99 5.78 4.03
N SER A 175 -27.54 5.89 5.25
CA SER A 175 -27.13 6.90 6.22
C SER A 175 -25.96 6.43 7.10
N GLY A 176 -25.41 7.33 7.92
CA GLY A 176 -24.41 6.97 8.93
C GLY A 176 -24.94 5.91 9.91
N GLU A 177 -26.20 6.03 10.33
CA GLU A 177 -26.85 5.07 11.23
C GLU A 177 -26.98 3.67 10.61
N PHE A 178 -27.18 3.58 9.29
CA PHE A 178 -27.14 2.30 8.59
C PHE A 178 -25.76 1.67 8.70
N PHE A 179 -24.69 2.41 8.38
CA PHE A 179 -23.33 1.89 8.44
C PHE A 179 -22.88 1.56 9.87
N ASP A 180 -23.24 2.39 10.85
CA ASP A 180 -22.99 2.15 12.27
C ASP A 180 -23.65 0.85 12.76
N TYR A 181 -24.90 0.57 12.34
CA TYR A 181 -25.57 -0.67 12.71
C TYR A 181 -24.94 -1.89 12.03
N ILE A 182 -24.68 -1.82 10.72
CA ILE A 182 -24.15 -2.94 9.95
C ILE A 182 -22.72 -3.28 10.38
N PHE A 183 -21.86 -2.29 10.53
CA PHE A 183 -20.42 -2.51 10.73
C PHE A 183 -19.98 -2.44 12.19
N LEU A 184 -20.67 -1.66 13.03
CA LEU A 184 -20.28 -1.46 14.43
C LEU A 184 -21.30 -2.03 15.42
N GLY A 185 -22.45 -2.53 14.94
CA GLY A 185 -23.54 -3.01 15.79
C GLY A 185 -24.17 -1.91 16.65
N LYS A 186 -23.98 -0.63 16.29
CA LYS A 186 -24.49 0.51 17.05
C LYS A 186 -25.91 0.87 16.58
N GLY A 187 -26.81 1.14 17.53
CA GLY A 187 -28.19 1.55 17.24
C GLY A 187 -29.19 0.38 17.24
N ASN A 188 -30.30 0.54 16.50
CA ASN A 188 -31.41 -0.41 16.50
C ASN A 188 -31.92 -0.65 15.06
N VAL A 189 -32.17 -1.92 14.73
CA VAL A 189 -32.74 -2.38 13.45
C VAL A 189 -34.03 -1.64 13.06
N ASN A 190 -34.88 -1.25 14.01
CA ASN A 190 -36.13 -0.54 13.74
C ASN A 190 -35.86 0.85 13.12
N ASN A 191 -34.83 1.54 13.58
CA ASN A 191 -34.46 2.86 13.04
C ASN A 191 -33.90 2.71 11.63
N VAL A 192 -33.02 1.73 11.42
CA VAL A 192 -32.45 1.42 10.11
C VAL A 192 -33.53 0.97 9.12
N SER A 193 -34.49 0.17 9.57
CA SER A 193 -35.67 -0.24 8.80
C SER A 193 -36.50 0.96 8.35
N THR A 194 -36.72 1.93 9.25
CA THR A 194 -37.44 3.17 8.92
C THR A 194 -36.71 4.01 7.87
N ILE A 195 -35.39 4.16 7.99
CA ILE A 195 -34.57 4.96 7.07
C ILE A 195 -34.49 4.29 5.69
N THR A 196 -34.23 2.99 5.67
CA THR A 196 -33.96 2.23 4.44
C THR A 196 -35.22 1.74 3.73
N GLY A 197 -36.34 1.61 4.45
CA GLY A 197 -37.55 0.93 3.98
C GLY A 197 -37.41 -0.59 3.89
N LEU A 198 -36.30 -1.16 4.39
CA LEU A 198 -36.04 -2.59 4.38
C LEU A 198 -36.61 -3.27 5.63
N SER A 199 -37.02 -4.53 5.49
CA SER A 199 -37.42 -5.33 6.65
C SER A 199 -36.22 -5.60 7.57
N GLY A 200 -36.48 -5.76 8.87
CA GLY A 200 -35.46 -6.10 9.84
C GLY A 200 -34.70 -7.39 9.50
N ASP A 201 -35.38 -8.37 8.90
CA ASP A 201 -34.75 -9.61 8.43
C ASP A 201 -33.71 -9.37 7.34
N THR A 202 -34.00 -8.48 6.38
CA THR A 202 -33.06 -8.13 5.30
C THR A 202 -31.86 -7.39 5.88
N ILE A 203 -32.08 -6.43 6.78
CA ILE A 203 -31.00 -5.68 7.43
C ILE A 203 -30.10 -6.63 8.24
N ASN A 204 -30.70 -7.55 9.00
CA ASN A 204 -29.94 -8.54 9.77
C ASN A 204 -29.20 -9.54 8.87
N LYS A 205 -29.73 -9.89 7.70
CA LYS A 205 -28.99 -10.68 6.70
C LYS A 205 -27.76 -9.93 6.19
N ILE A 206 -27.91 -8.64 5.86
CA ILE A 206 -26.79 -7.79 5.42
C ILE A 206 -25.72 -7.70 6.52
N LYS A 207 -26.14 -7.48 7.77
CA LYS A 207 -25.23 -7.45 8.92
C LYS A 207 -24.48 -8.77 9.09
N LYS A 208 -25.19 -9.90 9.00
CA LYS A 208 -24.61 -11.25 9.11
C LYS A 208 -23.53 -11.52 8.06
N GLU A 209 -23.64 -10.95 6.86
CA GLU A 209 -22.59 -11.08 5.84
C GLU A 209 -21.31 -10.39 6.27
N PHE A 210 -21.41 -9.16 6.79
CA PHE A 210 -20.25 -8.49 7.36
C PHE A 210 -19.68 -9.29 8.54
N ASP A 211 -20.50 -9.65 9.52
CA ASP A 211 -20.07 -10.41 10.71
C ASP A 211 -19.44 -11.77 10.36
N TYR A 212 -19.82 -12.37 9.22
CA TYR A 212 -19.27 -13.65 8.75
C TYR A 212 -17.92 -13.48 8.04
N PHE A 213 -17.80 -12.47 7.16
CA PHE A 213 -16.62 -12.29 6.32
C PHE A 213 -15.53 -11.43 6.96
N TYR A 214 -15.85 -10.63 7.97
CA TYR A 214 -14.87 -9.85 8.73
C TYR A 214 -14.39 -10.59 9.98
N PRO A 215 -13.15 -10.34 10.42
CA PRO A 215 -12.14 -9.41 9.89
C PRO A 215 -11.52 -9.84 8.55
N VAL A 216 -10.78 -8.93 7.90
CA VAL A 216 -9.97 -9.26 6.72
C VAL A 216 -8.90 -10.28 7.09
N ASP A 217 -9.06 -11.52 6.62
CA ASP A 217 -8.13 -12.61 6.93
C ASP A 217 -6.74 -12.38 6.33
N SER A 218 -6.65 -11.96 5.06
CA SER A 218 -5.38 -11.65 4.42
C SER A 218 -5.49 -10.57 3.35
N ARG A 219 -4.53 -9.64 3.34
CA ARG A 219 -4.45 -8.52 2.40
C ARG A 219 -3.14 -8.58 1.62
N HIS A 220 -3.23 -8.85 0.32
CA HIS A 220 -2.07 -8.98 -0.57
C HIS A 220 -1.78 -7.68 -1.34
N SER A 221 -0.52 -7.26 -1.39
CA SER A 221 -0.11 -6.16 -2.27
C SER A 221 1.40 -6.07 -2.52
N GLY A 222 1.78 -5.21 -3.46
CA GLY A 222 3.18 -4.89 -3.72
C GLY A 222 3.84 -4.12 -2.58
N ARG A 223 5.16 -4.30 -2.42
CA ARG A 223 6.00 -3.59 -1.44
C ARG A 223 5.90 -2.06 -1.55
N ASP A 224 5.61 -1.53 -2.74
CA ASP A 224 5.43 -0.11 -2.99
C ASP A 224 4.25 0.52 -2.21
N LEU A 225 3.29 -0.30 -1.76
CA LEU A 225 2.15 0.16 -0.97
C LEU A 225 2.37 0.09 0.55
N VAL A 226 3.46 -0.52 1.03
CA VAL A 226 3.86 -0.56 2.45
C VAL A 226 3.90 0.85 3.06
N PRO A 227 4.66 1.83 2.51
CA PRO A 227 4.77 3.16 3.13
C PRO A 227 3.53 4.05 2.98
N ASN A 228 2.46 3.53 2.36
CA ASN A 228 1.24 4.29 2.12
C ASN A 228 -0.02 3.45 2.39
N HIS A 229 -0.68 2.92 1.37
CA HIS A 229 -1.98 2.28 1.43
C HIS A 229 -2.05 1.18 2.50
N LEU A 230 -1.06 0.27 2.58
CA LEU A 230 -1.11 -0.83 3.55
C LEU A 230 -0.99 -0.33 5.00
N THR A 231 -0.22 0.73 5.22
CA THR A 231 -0.15 1.38 6.54
C THR A 231 -1.45 2.13 6.86
N PHE A 232 -2.04 2.84 5.89
CA PHE A 232 -3.33 3.53 6.10
C PHE A 232 -4.49 2.57 6.28
N PHE A 233 -4.44 1.41 5.62
CA PHE A 233 -5.36 0.31 5.82
C PHE A 233 -5.44 -0.04 7.30
N VAL A 234 -4.32 -0.33 7.96
CA VAL A 234 -4.30 -0.63 9.40
C VAL A 234 -4.75 0.56 10.23
N LEU A 235 -4.22 1.76 9.99
CA LEU A 235 -4.60 2.97 10.73
C LEU A 235 -6.12 3.23 10.68
N ASN A 236 -6.75 3.16 9.52
CA ASN A 236 -8.19 3.40 9.44
C ASN A 236 -9.02 2.25 10.02
N HIS A 237 -8.53 1.01 9.97
CA HIS A 237 -9.23 -0.10 10.60
C HIS A 237 -9.29 0.07 12.12
N VAL A 238 -8.16 0.40 12.75
CA VAL A 238 -8.10 0.57 14.22
C VAL A 238 -8.87 1.80 14.71
N ALA A 239 -9.06 2.81 13.85
CA ALA A 239 -9.85 4.01 14.18
C ALA A 239 -11.36 3.77 14.15
N ILE A 240 -11.83 2.82 13.32
CA ILE A 240 -13.26 2.67 13.01
C ILE A 240 -13.83 1.41 13.63
N PHE A 241 -13.16 0.27 13.47
CA PHE A 241 -13.69 -1.03 13.84
C PHE A 241 -13.23 -1.47 15.23
N PRO A 242 -14.05 -2.27 15.94
CA PRO A 242 -13.61 -2.91 17.17
C PRO A 242 -12.45 -3.88 16.89
N GLU A 243 -11.66 -4.19 17.92
CA GLU A 243 -10.47 -5.05 17.85
C GLU A 243 -10.74 -6.42 17.22
N SER A 244 -11.92 -7.01 17.47
CA SER A 244 -12.33 -8.27 16.85
C SER A 244 -12.41 -8.23 15.32
N ASN A 245 -12.51 -7.03 14.74
CA ASN A 245 -12.63 -6.76 13.32
C ASN A 245 -11.35 -6.15 12.72
N TRP A 246 -10.24 -6.12 13.47
CA TRP A 246 -8.95 -5.67 12.97
C TRP A 246 -8.35 -6.69 11.97
N PRO A 247 -7.57 -6.23 10.98
CA PRO A 247 -6.96 -7.11 9.98
C PRO A 247 -6.05 -8.19 10.59
N LYS A 248 -6.11 -9.42 10.05
CA LYS A 248 -5.33 -10.55 10.57
C LYS A 248 -3.99 -10.77 9.86
N GLU A 249 -3.90 -10.48 8.56
CA GLU A 249 -2.67 -10.70 7.79
C GLU A 249 -2.46 -9.68 6.67
N ILE A 250 -1.19 -9.31 6.44
CA ILE A 250 -0.72 -8.65 5.22
C ILE A 250 0.34 -9.51 4.56
N VAL A 251 0.20 -9.72 3.25
CA VAL A 251 1.19 -10.41 2.42
C VAL A 251 1.75 -9.43 1.40
N VAL A 252 3.06 -9.26 1.40
CA VAL A 252 3.77 -8.31 0.54
C VAL A 252 4.54 -9.04 -0.53
N ASN A 253 4.28 -8.71 -1.79
CA ASN A 253 5.00 -9.24 -2.93
C ASN A 253 5.96 -8.22 -3.58
N GLY A 254 6.98 -8.72 -4.29
CA GLY A 254 7.86 -7.94 -5.15
C GLY A 254 7.14 -7.42 -6.40
N SER A 255 7.87 -6.65 -7.20
CA SER A 255 7.39 -6.16 -8.50
C SER A 255 7.47 -7.24 -9.57
N VAL A 256 6.73 -7.06 -10.68
CA VAL A 256 6.89 -7.90 -11.87
C VAL A 256 7.78 -7.17 -12.86
N LEU A 257 8.84 -7.83 -13.32
CA LEU A 257 9.75 -7.38 -14.37
C LEU A 257 9.42 -8.07 -15.69
N MET A 258 9.91 -7.51 -16.79
CA MET A 258 9.82 -8.09 -18.12
C MET A 258 11.22 -8.22 -18.70
N ASN A 259 11.69 -9.46 -18.90
CA ASN A 259 13.04 -9.77 -19.37
C ASN A 259 14.13 -9.01 -18.58
N GLY A 260 14.05 -9.07 -17.25
CA GLY A 260 14.97 -8.43 -16.30
C GLY A 260 14.84 -6.90 -16.18
N SER A 261 13.92 -6.27 -16.91
CA SER A 261 13.72 -4.82 -16.90
C SER A 261 12.39 -4.40 -16.29
N LYS A 262 12.35 -3.24 -15.63
CA LYS A 262 11.09 -2.66 -15.15
C LYS A 262 10.12 -2.45 -16.32
N MET A 263 8.89 -2.90 -16.14
CA MET A 263 7.82 -2.68 -17.12
C MET A 263 7.43 -1.21 -17.19
N SER A 264 7.47 -0.61 -18.38
CA SER A 264 6.96 0.75 -18.61
C SER A 264 6.36 0.93 -20.00
N LYS A 265 5.29 1.72 -20.10
CA LYS A 265 4.62 1.99 -21.38
C LYS A 265 5.57 2.70 -22.36
N SER A 266 6.44 3.57 -21.84
CA SER A 266 7.43 4.31 -22.61
C SER A 266 8.52 3.42 -23.24
N MET A 267 8.89 2.32 -22.57
CA MET A 267 9.87 1.37 -23.10
C MET A 267 9.24 0.32 -24.04
N GLY A 268 7.91 0.31 -24.16
CA GLY A 268 7.19 -0.67 -24.98
C GLY A 268 7.27 -2.11 -24.45
N ASN A 269 7.85 -2.34 -23.28
CA ASN A 269 8.08 -3.66 -22.68
C ASN A 269 6.94 -4.07 -21.74
N ILE A 270 5.69 -3.88 -22.17
CA ILE A 270 4.49 -4.27 -21.42
C ILE A 270 3.65 -5.21 -22.26
N ILE A 271 3.21 -6.30 -21.65
CA ILE A 271 2.25 -7.23 -22.24
C ILE A 271 0.93 -7.08 -21.50
N PRO A 272 -0.16 -6.63 -22.16
CA PRO A 272 -1.47 -6.59 -21.55
C PRO A 272 -1.92 -7.99 -21.14
N LEU A 273 -2.39 -8.16 -19.90
CA LEU A 273 -2.81 -9.47 -19.36
C LEU A 273 -3.82 -10.19 -20.26
N ARG A 274 -4.82 -9.46 -20.81
CA ARG A 274 -5.82 -10.05 -21.72
C ARG A 274 -5.20 -10.61 -22.99
N LYS A 275 -4.17 -9.95 -23.51
CA LYS A 275 -3.45 -10.39 -24.71
C LYS A 275 -2.61 -11.63 -24.40
N ALA A 276 -1.88 -11.62 -23.29
CA ALA A 276 -1.15 -12.80 -22.83
C ALA A 276 -2.07 -14.02 -22.68
N ILE A 277 -3.22 -13.87 -22.00
CA ILE A 277 -4.19 -14.96 -21.81
C ILE A 277 -4.73 -15.48 -23.14
N GLN A 278 -5.02 -14.58 -24.09
CA GLN A 278 -5.50 -14.99 -25.41
C GLN A 278 -4.46 -15.82 -26.17
N ASP A 279 -3.18 -15.47 -26.04
CA ASP A 279 -2.11 -16.10 -26.81
C ASP A 279 -1.59 -17.39 -26.18
N TYR A 280 -1.59 -17.50 -24.84
CA TYR A 280 -0.95 -18.61 -24.10
C TYR A 280 -1.88 -19.36 -23.14
N GLY A 281 -3.13 -18.91 -22.96
CA GLY A 281 -4.02 -19.43 -21.93
C GLY A 281 -3.68 -18.93 -20.52
N ALA A 282 -4.59 -19.15 -19.57
CA ALA A 282 -4.43 -18.63 -18.21
C ALA A 282 -3.41 -19.42 -17.38
N ASP A 283 -3.39 -20.75 -17.52
CA ASP A 283 -2.61 -21.63 -16.64
C ASP A 283 -1.09 -21.50 -16.82
N PRO A 284 -0.54 -21.42 -18.06
CA PRO A 284 0.88 -21.21 -18.23
C PRO A 284 1.36 -19.88 -17.64
N ILE A 285 0.55 -18.83 -17.74
CA ILE A 285 0.85 -17.50 -17.17
C ILE A 285 0.83 -17.56 -15.65
N ARG A 286 -0.20 -18.18 -15.06
CA ARG A 286 -0.31 -18.34 -13.60
C ARG A 286 0.90 -19.09 -13.06
N LEU A 287 1.27 -20.22 -13.67
CA LEU A 287 2.39 -21.01 -13.22
C LEU A 287 3.71 -20.26 -13.42
N ALA A 288 3.90 -19.57 -14.55
CA ALA A 288 5.10 -18.76 -14.80
C ALA A 288 5.35 -17.71 -13.71
N ILE A 289 4.30 -17.07 -13.20
CA ILE A 289 4.41 -16.08 -12.14
C ILE A 289 4.67 -16.74 -10.77
N ILE A 290 3.99 -17.86 -10.47
CA ILE A 290 4.11 -18.51 -9.16
C ILE A 290 5.49 -19.15 -8.97
N ILE A 291 6.11 -19.67 -10.03
CA ILE A 291 7.42 -20.34 -9.93
C ILE A 291 8.61 -19.39 -10.04
N SER A 292 8.40 -18.14 -10.49
CA SER A 292 9.51 -17.24 -10.83
C SER A 292 10.12 -16.52 -9.63
N ALA A 293 9.38 -16.35 -8.54
CA ALA A 293 9.85 -15.63 -7.37
C ALA A 293 9.18 -16.07 -6.06
N GLU A 294 9.95 -16.03 -4.99
CA GLU A 294 9.43 -15.97 -3.63
C GLU A 294 8.75 -14.61 -3.39
N LEU A 295 7.93 -14.50 -2.34
CA LEU A 295 7.06 -13.33 -2.11
C LEU A 295 7.76 -11.98 -2.32
N LEU A 296 8.83 -11.66 -1.57
CA LEU A 296 9.49 -10.34 -1.68
C LEU A 296 10.40 -10.15 -2.89
N GLN A 297 10.71 -11.22 -3.62
CA GLN A 297 11.57 -11.12 -4.79
C GLN A 297 10.78 -10.57 -5.98
N ASP A 298 11.45 -9.78 -6.80
CA ASP A 298 10.85 -9.33 -8.05
C ASP A 298 10.70 -10.53 -8.99
N ALA A 299 9.49 -10.75 -9.48
CA ALA A 299 9.18 -11.83 -10.41
C ALA A 299 9.57 -11.43 -11.83
N ASP A 300 10.50 -12.15 -12.47
CA ASP A 300 10.81 -11.91 -13.88
C ASP A 300 9.86 -12.67 -14.80
N PHE A 301 9.11 -11.93 -15.62
CA PHE A 301 8.19 -12.48 -16.59
C PHE A 301 8.82 -12.46 -17.98
N ASN A 302 8.96 -13.62 -18.60
CA ASN A 302 9.45 -13.76 -19.96
C ASN A 302 8.61 -14.77 -20.75
N MET A 303 8.41 -14.50 -22.04
CA MET A 303 7.50 -15.27 -22.89
C MET A 303 8.05 -16.65 -23.26
N GLU A 304 9.37 -16.83 -23.23
CA GLU A 304 10.01 -18.12 -23.44
C GLU A 304 9.63 -19.12 -22.34
N SER A 305 9.68 -18.68 -21.08
CA SER A 305 9.25 -19.49 -19.93
C SER A 305 7.77 -19.83 -20.01
N VAL A 306 6.92 -18.87 -20.38
CA VAL A 306 5.47 -19.10 -20.54
C VAL A 306 5.21 -20.17 -21.62
N SER A 307 5.86 -20.06 -22.78
CA SER A 307 5.73 -21.05 -23.85
C SER A 307 6.26 -22.43 -23.45
N GLY A 308 7.40 -22.48 -22.74
CA GLY A 308 7.95 -23.73 -22.22
C GLY A 308 7.00 -24.42 -21.23
N ILE A 309 6.39 -23.64 -20.33
CA ILE A 309 5.39 -24.14 -19.38
C ILE A 309 4.14 -24.63 -20.12
N GLN A 310 3.65 -23.88 -21.11
CA GLN A 310 2.50 -24.27 -21.90
C GLN A 310 2.73 -25.65 -22.55
N ASN A 311 3.84 -25.82 -23.25
CA ASN A 311 4.19 -27.09 -23.89
C ASN A 311 4.28 -28.23 -22.88
N LYS A 312 4.82 -27.96 -21.68
CA LYS A 312 4.91 -28.98 -20.61
C LYS A 312 3.54 -29.36 -20.07
N LEU A 313 2.64 -28.39 -19.87
CA LEU A 313 1.27 -28.64 -19.43
C LEU A 313 0.46 -29.41 -20.48
N GLU A 314 0.61 -29.08 -21.76
CA GLU A 314 -0.02 -29.81 -22.87
C GLU A 314 0.48 -31.26 -22.94
N SER A 315 1.79 -31.46 -22.83
CA SER A 315 2.39 -32.80 -22.78
C SER A 315 1.90 -33.60 -21.57
N LEU A 316 1.85 -32.99 -20.38
CA LEU A 316 1.34 -33.64 -19.17
C LEU A 316 -0.14 -34.04 -19.36
N PHE A 317 -0.96 -33.13 -19.88
CA PHE A 317 -2.37 -33.38 -20.13
C PHE A 317 -2.58 -34.53 -21.12
N HIS A 318 -1.81 -34.55 -22.21
CA HIS A 318 -1.86 -35.62 -23.21
C HIS A 318 -1.48 -36.99 -22.61
N GLU A 319 -0.40 -37.05 -21.83
CA GLU A 319 0.02 -38.30 -21.18
C GLU A 319 -1.01 -38.77 -20.14
N CYS A 320 -1.48 -37.88 -19.27
CA CYS A 320 -2.54 -38.21 -18.30
C CYS A 320 -3.84 -38.68 -18.98
N SER A 321 -4.18 -38.15 -20.16
CA SER A 321 -5.36 -38.56 -20.92
C SER A 321 -5.23 -39.94 -21.56
N ARG A 322 -3.99 -40.41 -21.79
CA ARG A 322 -3.70 -41.74 -22.35
C ARG A 322 -3.59 -42.82 -21.29
N LEU A 323 -3.14 -42.46 -20.10
CA LEU A 323 -3.01 -43.39 -18.98
C LEU A 323 -4.40 -43.89 -18.54
N LYS A 324 -4.52 -45.20 -18.38
CA LYS A 324 -5.69 -45.84 -17.77
C LYS A 324 -5.32 -46.27 -16.36
N ALA A 325 -6.23 -46.07 -15.41
CA ALA A 325 -6.05 -46.56 -14.06
C ALA A 325 -6.07 -48.09 -14.07
N GLU A 326 -4.92 -48.70 -13.83
CA GLU A 326 -4.77 -50.14 -13.64
C GLU A 326 -4.47 -50.43 -12.16
N LYS A 327 -4.98 -51.56 -11.67
CA LYS A 327 -4.72 -52.00 -10.29
C LYS A 327 -3.45 -52.84 -10.31
N ILE A 328 -2.42 -52.40 -9.59
CA ILE A 328 -1.16 -53.13 -9.44
C ILE A 328 -1.21 -53.89 -8.11
N ASP A 329 -1.33 -55.21 -8.17
CA ASP A 329 -1.51 -56.05 -6.98
C ASP A 329 -0.22 -56.28 -6.18
N THR A 330 0.96 -56.23 -6.82
CA THR A 330 2.27 -56.37 -6.16
C THR A 330 3.19 -55.26 -6.63
N LEU A 331 3.61 -54.40 -5.69
CA LEU A 331 4.48 -53.27 -5.98
C LEU A 331 5.95 -53.71 -6.04
N GLU A 332 6.62 -53.34 -7.13
CA GLU A 332 8.08 -53.47 -7.28
C GLU A 332 8.82 -52.39 -6.46
N ALA A 333 10.15 -52.42 -6.47
CA ALA A 333 10.95 -51.47 -5.68
C ALA A 333 10.78 -50.03 -6.19
N GLU A 334 10.70 -49.89 -7.51
CA GLU A 334 10.49 -48.66 -8.26
C GLU A 334 9.12 -48.05 -7.93
N ASP A 335 8.06 -48.87 -7.90
CA ASP A 335 6.71 -48.42 -7.54
C ASP A 335 6.67 -47.88 -6.11
N LYS A 336 7.30 -48.59 -5.16
CA LYS A 336 7.41 -48.15 -3.76
C LYS A 336 8.20 -46.86 -3.64
N TRP A 337 9.27 -46.70 -4.43
CA TRP A 337 10.06 -45.48 -4.44
C TRP A 337 9.24 -44.31 -4.98
N ILE A 338 8.54 -44.45 -6.10
CA ILE A 338 7.68 -43.40 -6.67
C ILE A 338 6.59 -42.99 -5.68
N LEU A 339 5.91 -43.96 -5.04
CA LEU A 339 4.87 -43.69 -4.05
C LEU A 339 5.40 -43.05 -2.75
N SER A 340 6.71 -43.11 -2.50
CA SER A 340 7.33 -42.50 -1.32
C SER A 340 7.73 -41.02 -1.52
N LYS A 341 7.64 -40.49 -2.74
CA LYS A 341 8.00 -39.11 -3.09
C LYS A 341 6.81 -38.18 -3.02
#